data_AF-A0A537HN89-F1
#
_entry.id   AF-A0A537HN89-F1
#
_cell.length_a   1.000
_cell.length_b   1.000
_cell.length_c   1.000
_cell.angle_alpha   90.00
_cell.angle_beta   90.00
_cell.angle_gamma   90.00
#
_symmetry.space_group_name_H-M   'P 1'
#
loop_
_entity.id
_entity.type
_entity.pdbx_description
1 polymer ?
#
loop_
_entity_poly.entity_id
_entity_poly.type
_entity_poly.pdbx_seq_one_letter_code
_entity_poly.pdbx_strand_id
1 'polypeptide(L)'
;MFTDIVGYTLLGQKNESLSLSLLEEQRRLVREILNRHNGREVKTIGDGFLIEFPSALDAVRCAYDIQGKTREHNVPLPEEKRVHLRIGIHLGDVVESEGDISGDAVNVASRIGPFAENGGISLSRQVYDQVQNKFELPLVTLGAKTLKNVATPVELYKVTLP
;
A
#
# COMPACT_ATOMS: atom_id res chain seq x y z
N MET A 1 5.47 -4.09 1.72
CA MET A 1 4.24 -3.37 1.31
C MET A 1 4.05 -2.19 2.24
N PHE A 2 3.64 -1.05 1.68
CA PHE A 2 3.30 0.15 2.43
C PHE A 2 1.90 0.62 2.06
N THR A 3 1.10 1.07 3.03
CA THR A 3 -0.22 1.68 2.78
C THR A 3 -0.20 3.13 3.25
N ASP A 4 -1.01 3.99 2.66
CA ASP A 4 -1.30 5.33 3.18
C ASP A 4 -2.75 5.72 2.92
N ILE A 5 -3.30 6.63 3.74
CA ILE A 5 -4.63 7.20 3.54
C ILE A 5 -4.49 8.47 2.67
N VAL A 6 -5.25 8.51 1.59
CA VAL A 6 -5.29 9.66 0.69
C VAL A 6 -5.78 10.90 1.44
N GLY A 7 -4.93 11.94 1.50
CA GLY A 7 -5.31 13.24 2.04
C GLY A 7 -5.34 13.34 3.56
N TYR A 8 -4.84 12.33 4.29
CA TYR A 8 -4.90 12.26 5.75
C TYR A 8 -4.35 13.51 6.45
N THR A 9 -3.15 13.98 6.07
CA THR A 9 -2.52 15.14 6.70
C THR A 9 -3.38 16.40 6.58
N LEU A 10 -3.99 16.63 5.40
CA LEU A 10 -4.86 17.79 5.18
C LEU A 10 -6.17 17.66 5.95
N LEU A 11 -6.70 16.44 6.08
CA LEU A 11 -7.90 16.18 6.87
C LEU A 11 -7.66 16.43 8.36
N GLY A 12 -6.54 15.95 8.92
CA GLY A 12 -6.20 16.15 10.33
C GLY A 12 -6.11 17.62 10.73
N GLN A 13 -5.63 18.49 9.82
CA GLN A 13 -5.61 19.94 10.02
C GLN A 13 -7.00 20.58 10.08
N LYS A 14 -7.99 20.00 9.38
CA LYS A 14 -9.35 20.54 9.32
C LYS A 14 -10.28 19.93 10.36
N ASN A 15 -10.13 18.63 10.63
CA ASN A 15 -10.98 17.85 11.51
C ASN A 15 -10.20 16.64 12.05
N GLU A 16 -9.56 16.83 13.20
CA GLU A 16 -8.76 15.82 13.87
C GLU A 16 -9.58 14.58 14.25
N SER A 17 -10.78 14.78 14.81
CA SER A 17 -11.66 13.67 15.21
C SER A 17 -12.05 12.78 14.03
N LEU A 18 -12.38 13.38 12.88
CA LEU A 18 -12.68 12.61 11.67
C LEU A 18 -11.45 11.86 11.17
N SER A 19 -10.27 12.50 11.17
CA SER A 19 -9.03 11.83 10.76
C SER A 19 -8.70 10.61 11.63
N LEU A 20 -8.85 10.72 12.95
CA LEU A 20 -8.65 9.60 13.87
C LEU A 20 -9.65 8.46 13.61
N SER A 21 -10.92 8.78 13.36
CA SER A 21 -11.92 7.75 13.04
C SER A 21 -11.60 7.00 11.73
N LEU A 22 -11.12 7.71 10.70
CA LEU A 22 -10.69 7.08 9.45
C LEU A 22 -9.44 6.22 9.65
N LEU A 23 -8.52 6.65 10.50
CA LEU A 23 -7.33 5.86 10.85
C LEU A 23 -7.71 4.55 11.54
N GLU A 24 -8.66 4.59 12.46
CA GLU A 24 -9.17 3.39 13.15
C GLU A 24 -9.85 2.42 12.17
N GLU A 25 -10.71 2.93 11.27
CA GLU A 25 -11.35 2.11 10.24
C GLU A 25 -10.34 1.52 9.27
N GLN A 26 -9.35 2.30 8.82
CA GLN A 26 -8.27 1.83 7.98
C GLN A 26 -7.51 0.67 8.64
N ARG A 27 -7.16 0.82 9.92
CA ARG A 27 -6.47 -0.24 10.69
C ARG A 27 -7.31 -1.50 10.82
N ARG A 28 -8.61 -1.35 11.08
CA ARG A 28 -9.55 -2.48 11.18
C ARG A 28 -9.64 -3.24 9.86
N LEU A 29 -9.84 -2.53 8.75
CA LEU A 29 -10.00 -3.12 7.41
C LEU A 29 -8.72 -3.84 6.96
N VAL A 30 -7.55 -3.21 7.14
CA VAL A 30 -6.27 -3.81 6.73
C VAL A 30 -5.97 -5.07 7.54
N ARG A 31 -6.16 -5.04 8.87
CA ARG A 31 -5.89 -6.22 9.72
C ARG A 31 -6.85 -7.37 9.43
N GLU A 32 -8.12 -7.10 9.12
CA GLU A 32 -9.08 -8.14 8.74
C GLU A 32 -8.62 -8.92 7.51
N ILE A 33 -8.10 -8.22 6.49
CA ILE A 33 -7.56 -8.85 5.29
C ILE A 33 -6.21 -9.50 5.57
N LEU A 34 -5.31 -8.83 6.29
CA LEU A 34 -3.97 -9.33 6.57
C LEU A 34 -4.00 -10.72 7.22
N ASN A 35 -4.95 -10.99 8.12
CA ASN A 35 -5.11 -12.30 8.75
C ASN A 35 -5.38 -13.47 7.79
N ARG A 36 -5.79 -13.18 6.54
CA ARG A 36 -6.06 -14.19 5.49
C ARG A 36 -4.87 -14.42 4.57
N HIS A 37 -3.82 -13.62 4.72
CA HIS A 37 -2.62 -13.65 3.89
C HIS A 37 -1.39 -13.92 4.76
N ASN A 38 -0.30 -14.42 4.18
CA ASN A 38 0.93 -14.71 4.93
C ASN A 38 1.76 -13.45 5.24
N GLY A 39 1.11 -12.32 5.50
CA GLY A 39 1.76 -11.05 5.76
C GLY A 39 1.99 -10.80 7.25
N ARG A 40 3.12 -10.17 7.57
CA ARG A 40 3.47 -9.71 8.91
C ARG A 40 3.32 -8.19 8.99
N GLU A 41 2.42 -7.71 9.83
CA GLU A 41 2.40 -6.30 10.22
C GLU A 41 3.69 -6.02 11.01
N VAL A 42 4.59 -5.23 10.44
CA VAL A 42 5.83 -4.82 11.12
C VAL A 42 5.50 -3.70 12.10
N LYS A 43 4.89 -2.63 11.58
CA LYS A 43 4.46 -1.46 12.37
C LYS A 43 3.53 -0.56 11.57
N THR A 44 2.88 0.36 12.27
CA THR A 44 2.22 1.52 11.64
C THR A 44 3.15 2.73 11.64
N ILE A 45 3.15 3.52 10.55
CA ILE A 45 3.88 4.78 10.42
C ILE A 45 2.90 5.85 10.00
N GLY A 46 2.53 6.74 10.93
CA GLY A 46 1.49 7.74 10.70
C GLY A 46 0.14 7.08 10.40
N ASP A 47 -0.39 7.36 9.21
CA ASP A 47 -1.63 6.82 8.65
C ASP A 47 -1.44 5.54 7.82
N GLY A 48 -0.22 5.01 7.81
CA GLY A 48 0.17 3.89 6.99
C GLY A 48 0.58 2.65 7.75
N PHE A 49 0.55 1.51 7.05
CA PHE A 49 1.11 0.25 7.53
C PHE A 49 2.40 -0.06 6.78
N LEU A 50 3.38 -0.59 7.51
CA LEU A 50 4.50 -1.32 6.93
C LEU A 50 4.26 -2.81 7.16
N ILE A 51 4.10 -3.55 6.06
CA ILE A 51 3.76 -4.98 6.08
C ILE A 51 4.78 -5.74 5.23
N GLU A 52 5.36 -6.76 5.81
CA GLU A 52 6.28 -7.68 5.14
C GLU A 52 5.53 -8.92 4.66
N PHE A 53 5.94 -9.47 3.51
CA PHE A 53 5.45 -10.73 3.00
C PHE A 53 6.62 -11.60 2.55
N PRO A 54 6.56 -12.92 2.76
CA PRO A 54 7.55 -13.85 2.22
C PRO A 54 7.41 -14.05 0.70
N SER A 55 6.28 -13.62 0.12
CA SER A 55 5.95 -13.79 -1.30
C SER A 55 5.44 -12.48 -1.91
N ALA A 56 6.03 -12.09 -3.04
CA ALA A 56 5.56 -10.94 -3.82
C ALA A 56 4.10 -11.13 -4.30
N LEU A 57 3.71 -12.36 -4.64
CA LEU A 57 2.35 -12.67 -5.06
C LEU A 57 1.36 -12.54 -3.91
N ASP A 58 1.73 -12.96 -2.70
CA ASP A 58 0.88 -12.84 -1.51
C ASP A 58 0.68 -11.35 -1.16
N ALA A 59 1.72 -10.53 -1.28
CA ALA A 59 1.62 -9.09 -1.09
C ALA A 59 0.62 -8.46 -2.08
N VAL A 60 0.68 -8.82 -3.37
CA VAL A 60 -0.21 -8.28 -4.41
C VAL A 60 -1.65 -8.73 -4.18
N ARG A 61 -1.88 -10.01 -3.83
CA ARG A 61 -3.22 -10.53 -3.49
C ARG A 61 -3.79 -9.85 -2.25
N CYS A 62 -3.00 -9.68 -1.20
CA CYS A 62 -3.40 -8.96 0.00
C CYS A 62 -3.79 -7.51 -0.33
N ALA A 63 -2.98 -6.81 -1.13
CA ALA A 63 -3.30 -5.44 -1.56
C ALA A 63 -4.59 -5.36 -2.38
N TYR A 64 -4.83 -6.31 -3.28
CA TYR A 64 -6.07 -6.41 -4.05
C TYR A 64 -7.29 -6.57 -3.13
N ASP A 65 -7.22 -7.51 -2.19
CA ASP A 65 -8.31 -7.77 -1.24
C ASP A 65 -8.55 -6.57 -0.30
N ILE A 66 -7.49 -5.87 0.12
CA ILE A 66 -7.61 -4.61 0.88
C ILE A 66 -8.40 -3.60 0.06
N GLN A 67 -8.05 -3.37 -1.20
CA GLN A 67 -8.76 -2.39 -2.04
C GLN A 67 -10.22 -2.79 -2.28
N GLY A 68 -10.50 -4.08 -2.50
CA GLY A 68 -11.86 -4.59 -2.62
C GLY A 68 -12.68 -4.35 -1.35
N LYS A 69 -12.15 -4.73 -0.19
CA LYS A 69 -12.80 -4.55 1.11
C LYS A 69 -13.04 -3.08 1.46
N THR A 70 -12.06 -2.23 1.18
CA THR A 70 -12.20 -0.78 1.37
C THR A 70 -13.26 -0.19 0.43
N ARG A 71 -13.33 -0.65 -0.82
CA ARG A 71 -14.39 -0.22 -1.75
C ARG A 71 -15.78 -0.60 -1.25
N GLU A 72 -15.98 -1.85 -0.82
CA GLU A 72 -17.24 -2.32 -0.24
C GLU A 72 -17.64 -1.50 1.00
N HIS A 73 -16.68 -1.24 1.89
CA HIS A 73 -16.91 -0.42 3.08
C HIS A 73 -17.35 1.01 2.74
N ASN A 74 -16.83 1.58 1.65
CA ASN A 74 -17.12 2.95 1.24
C ASN A 74 -18.48 3.15 0.56
N VAL A 75 -19.08 2.09 -0.02
CA VAL A 75 -20.37 2.17 -0.76
C VAL A 75 -21.49 2.87 0.03
N PRO A 76 -21.79 2.48 1.29
CA PRO A 76 -22.88 3.10 2.04
C PRO A 76 -22.51 4.44 2.69
N LEU A 77 -21.25 4.89 2.58
CA LEU A 77 -20.74 6.03 3.33
C LEU A 77 -20.76 7.32 2.50
N PRO A 78 -21.02 8.47 3.16
CA PRO A 78 -20.78 9.78 2.55
C PRO A 78 -19.28 9.97 2.29
N GLU A 79 -18.94 10.80 1.31
CA GLU A 79 -17.58 10.92 0.77
C GLU A 79 -16.53 11.22 1.85
N GLU A 80 -16.84 12.11 2.78
CA GLU A 80 -15.94 12.52 3.86
C GLU A 80 -15.64 11.41 4.88
N LYS A 81 -16.44 10.34 4.91
CA LYS A 81 -16.23 9.17 5.78
C LYS A 81 -15.62 7.98 5.04
N ARG A 82 -15.34 8.11 3.75
CA ARG A 82 -14.73 7.03 2.96
C ARG A 82 -13.24 6.92 3.26
N VAL A 83 -12.77 5.69 3.39
CA VAL A 83 -11.35 5.39 3.52
C VAL A 83 -10.78 5.19 2.13
N HIS A 84 -9.92 6.07 1.65
CA HIS A 84 -9.22 5.89 0.38
C HIS A 84 -7.76 5.55 0.62
N LEU A 85 -7.33 4.37 0.17
CA LEU A 85 -5.96 3.89 0.40
C LEU A 85 -5.15 3.89 -0.88
N ARG A 86 -3.87 4.20 -0.75
CA ARG A 86 -2.86 3.83 -1.77
C ARG A 86 -1.95 2.78 -1.19
N ILE A 87 -1.54 1.85 -2.03
CA ILE A 87 -0.68 0.75 -1.64
C ILE A 87 0.55 0.71 -2.54
N GLY A 88 1.73 0.68 -1.94
CA GLY A 88 3.02 0.50 -2.59
C GLY A 88 3.63 -0.86 -2.26
N ILE A 89 4.04 -1.62 -3.28
CA ILE A 89 4.68 -2.92 -3.10
C ILE A 89 6.03 -2.91 -3.81
N HIS A 90 7.09 -3.13 -3.03
CA HIS A 90 8.45 -3.25 -3.50
C HIS A 90 9.07 -4.53 -2.92
N LEU A 91 10.02 -5.09 -3.66
CA LEU A 91 10.82 -6.25 -3.28
C LEU A 91 12.29 -5.85 -3.31
N GLY A 92 12.99 -6.11 -2.21
CA GLY A 92 14.40 -5.83 -2.02
C GLY A 92 14.85 -6.25 -0.61
N ASP A 93 16.15 -6.21 -0.39
CA ASP A 93 16.74 -6.60 0.89
C ASP A 93 16.41 -5.59 2.00
N VAL A 94 16.18 -6.12 3.19
CA VAL A 94 15.93 -5.34 4.40
C VAL A 94 16.81 -5.86 5.54
N VAL A 95 17.13 -4.97 6.48
CA VAL A 95 17.80 -5.33 7.73
C VAL A 95 16.75 -5.40 8.83
N GLU A 96 16.63 -6.56 9.47
CA GLU A 96 15.74 -6.78 10.59
C GLU A 96 16.48 -6.57 11.93
N SER A 97 15.86 -5.82 12.84
CA SER A 97 16.34 -5.63 14.20
C SER A 97 15.15 -5.43 15.13
N GLU A 98 15.09 -6.20 16.22
CA GLU A 98 14.04 -6.08 17.26
C GLU A 98 12.59 -6.13 16.71
N GLY A 99 12.37 -6.87 15.62
CA GLY A 99 11.06 -6.99 14.97
C GLY A 99 10.68 -5.83 14.04
N ASP A 100 11.58 -4.88 13.83
CA ASP A 100 11.45 -3.82 12.83
C ASP A 100 12.32 -4.10 11.59
N ILE A 101 11.95 -3.52 10.45
CA ILE A 101 12.72 -3.62 9.21
C ILE A 101 13.13 -2.24 8.71
N SER A 102 14.36 -2.15 8.21
CA SER A 102 14.95 -0.91 7.70
C SER A 102 15.77 -1.15 6.43
N GLY A 103 16.05 -0.07 5.70
CA GLY A 103 16.84 -0.09 4.48
C GLY A 103 16.16 0.58 3.29
N ASP A 104 16.86 0.59 2.16
CA ASP A 104 16.39 1.27 0.95
C ASP A 104 15.10 0.66 0.39
N ALA A 105 14.90 -0.65 0.56
CA ALA A 105 13.66 -1.30 0.11
C ALA A 105 12.42 -0.73 0.83
N VAL A 106 12.51 -0.42 2.12
CA VAL A 106 11.43 0.21 2.90
C VAL A 106 11.16 1.64 2.39
N ASN A 107 12.24 2.37 2.08
CA ASN A 107 12.16 3.72 1.52
C ASN A 107 11.49 3.73 0.14
N VAL A 108 11.80 2.77 -0.73
CA VAL A 108 11.15 2.64 -2.03
C VAL A 108 9.67 2.27 -1.86
N ALA A 109 9.37 1.25 -1.02
CA ALA A 109 7.99 0.81 -0.78
C ALA A 109 7.07 1.96 -0.31
N SER A 110 7.56 2.81 0.59
CA SER A 110 6.79 3.97 1.11
C SER A 110 6.62 5.10 0.10
N ARG A 111 7.40 5.14 -0.99
CA ARG A 111 7.38 6.24 -1.98
C ARG A 111 6.64 5.91 -3.26
N ILE A 112 6.34 4.64 -3.52
CA ILE A 112 5.70 4.24 -4.79
C ILE A 112 4.17 4.24 -4.74
N GLY A 113 3.57 4.08 -3.55
CA GLY A 113 2.11 4.13 -3.35
C GLY A 113 1.45 5.39 -3.97
N PRO A 114 2.00 6.60 -3.74
CA PRO A 114 1.48 7.85 -4.33
C PRO A 114 1.40 7.91 -5.86
N PHE A 115 2.10 7.03 -6.59
CA PHE A 115 1.99 6.97 -8.06
C PHE A 115 0.76 6.19 -8.55
N ALA A 116 0.07 5.50 -7.64
CA ALA A 116 -1.22 4.90 -7.94
C ALA A 116 -2.34 5.96 -7.82
N GLU A 117 -3.43 5.71 -8.53
CA GLU A 117 -4.68 6.45 -8.35
C GLU A 117 -5.25 6.22 -6.94
N ASN A 118 -6.24 7.02 -6.52
CA ASN A 118 -6.92 6.82 -5.24
C ASN A 118 -7.59 5.44 -5.22
N GLY A 119 -7.27 4.61 -4.22
CA GLY A 119 -7.72 3.22 -4.21
C GLY A 119 -6.88 2.30 -5.11
N GLY A 120 -5.71 2.73 -5.57
CA GLY A 120 -4.85 1.98 -6.47
C GLY A 120 -3.67 1.27 -5.77
N ILE A 121 -2.97 0.43 -6.55
CA ILE A 121 -1.82 -0.36 -6.12
C ILE A 121 -0.67 -0.09 -7.09
N SER A 122 0.46 0.39 -6.56
CA SER A 122 1.71 0.58 -7.29
C SER A 122 2.71 -0.54 -6.96
N LEU A 123 3.36 -1.06 -7.98
CA LEU A 123 4.37 -2.11 -7.89
C LEU A 123 5.70 -1.59 -8.45
N SER A 124 6.81 -1.97 -7.84
CA SER A 124 8.11 -1.82 -8.49
C SER A 124 8.33 -2.92 -9.54
N ARG A 125 9.27 -2.72 -10.45
CA ARG A 125 9.69 -3.74 -11.43
C ARG A 125 10.00 -5.10 -10.81
N GLN A 126 10.72 -5.13 -9.70
CA GLN A 126 11.08 -6.37 -9.00
C GLN A 126 9.83 -7.17 -8.59
N VAL A 127 8.76 -6.50 -8.18
CA VAL A 127 7.50 -7.16 -7.84
C VAL A 127 6.79 -7.62 -9.12
N TYR A 128 6.67 -6.73 -10.11
CA TYR A 128 6.08 -7.04 -11.42
C TYR A 128 6.69 -8.30 -12.04
N ASP A 129 8.02 -8.40 -12.07
CA ASP A 129 8.74 -9.52 -12.67
C ASP A 129 8.37 -10.87 -12.01
N GLN A 130 8.07 -10.87 -10.70
CA GLN A 130 7.67 -12.06 -9.95
C GLN A 130 6.21 -12.47 -10.14
N VAL A 131 5.32 -11.53 -10.48
CA VAL A 131 3.87 -11.73 -10.44
C VAL A 131 3.16 -11.67 -11.78
N GLN A 132 3.75 -11.08 -12.83
CA GLN A 132 3.07 -10.79 -14.11
C GLN A 132 2.39 -12.00 -14.77
N ASN A 133 2.91 -13.22 -14.56
CA ASN A 133 2.36 -14.45 -15.11
C ASN A 133 1.55 -15.29 -14.10
N LYS A 134 1.33 -14.77 -12.89
CA LYS A 134 0.71 -15.49 -11.76
C LYS A 134 -0.48 -14.74 -11.15
N PHE A 135 -0.67 -13.48 -11.52
CA PHE A 135 -1.76 -12.63 -11.04
C PHE A 135 -2.77 -12.42 -12.17
N GLU A 136 -4.05 -12.49 -11.84
CA GLU A 136 -5.14 -12.59 -12.81
C GLU A 136 -5.48 -11.25 -13.47
N LEU A 137 -5.15 -10.14 -12.82
CA LEU A 137 -5.46 -8.79 -13.32
C LEU A 137 -4.32 -8.19 -14.13
N PRO A 138 -4.63 -7.35 -15.14
CA PRO A 138 -3.62 -6.66 -15.91
C PRO A 138 -2.73 -5.74 -15.05
N LEU A 139 -1.43 -5.87 -15.26
CA LEU A 139 -0.42 -4.98 -14.71
C LEU A 139 0.07 -4.04 -15.81
N VAL A 140 -0.04 -2.72 -15.58
CA VAL A 140 0.24 -1.70 -16.59
C VAL A 140 1.43 -0.86 -16.14
N THR A 141 2.39 -0.60 -17.04
CA THR A 141 3.53 0.28 -16.74
C THR A 141 3.06 1.73 -16.48
N LEU A 142 3.70 2.36 -15.50
CA LEU A 142 3.63 3.79 -15.21
C LEU A 142 4.89 4.54 -15.69
N GLY A 143 5.85 3.83 -16.28
CA GLY A 143 7.16 4.33 -16.64
C GLY A 143 8.12 4.46 -15.46
N ALA A 144 9.36 4.85 -15.78
CA ALA A 144 10.38 5.20 -14.80
C ALA A 144 10.00 6.46 -14.00
N LYS A 145 10.10 6.39 -12.67
CA LYS A 145 9.87 7.50 -11.75
C LYS A 145 11.09 7.76 -10.89
N THR A 146 11.42 9.04 -10.73
CA THR A 146 12.42 9.48 -9.74
C THR A 146 11.75 9.55 -8.38
N LEU A 147 12.33 8.86 -7.40
CA LEU A 147 11.89 8.90 -6.01
C LEU A 147 12.84 9.79 -5.21
N LYS A 148 12.31 10.53 -4.22
CA LYS A 148 13.15 11.26 -3.26
C LYS A 148 14.22 10.33 -2.70
N ASN A 149 15.48 10.76 -2.58
CA ASN A 149 16.57 9.99 -1.97
C ASN A 149 16.78 8.58 -2.56
N VAL A 150 16.47 8.35 -3.84
CA VAL A 150 16.82 7.12 -4.57
C VAL A 150 17.64 7.53 -5.79
N ALA A 151 18.85 6.98 -5.92
CA ALA A 151 19.81 7.44 -6.91
C ALA A 151 19.38 7.18 -8.36
N THR A 152 18.68 6.07 -8.61
CA THR A 152 18.24 5.66 -9.94
C THR A 152 16.72 5.72 -10.06
N PRO A 153 16.18 6.10 -11.23
CA PRO A 153 14.75 5.98 -11.49
C PRO A 153 14.27 4.54 -11.33
N VAL A 154 13.09 4.39 -10.73
CA VAL A 154 12.45 3.08 -10.52
C VAL A 154 11.31 2.93 -11.53
N GLU A 155 11.35 1.87 -12.33
CA GLU A 155 10.24 1.52 -13.21
C GLU A 155 9.05 1.02 -12.36
N LEU A 156 7.90 1.68 -12.51
CA LEU A 156 6.69 1.38 -11.74
C LEU A 156 5.59 0.79 -12.62
N TYR A 157 4.73 0.02 -11.99
CA TYR A 157 3.55 -0.59 -12.58
C TYR A 157 2.35 -0.35 -11.68
N LYS A 158 1.13 -0.42 -12.23
CA LYS A 158 -0.10 -0.45 -11.45
C LYS A 158 -0.92 -1.70 -11.75
N VAL A 159 -1.69 -2.12 -10.74
CA VAL A 159 -2.75 -3.11 -10.93
C VAL A 159 -3.98 -2.42 -11.51
N THR A 160 -4.56 -2.97 -12.57
CA THR A 160 -5.85 -2.50 -13.10
C THR A 160 -6.98 -3.12 -12.29
N LEU A 161 -7.50 -2.36 -11.35
CA LEU A 161 -8.63 -2.78 -10.52
C LEU A 161 -9.95 -2.64 -11.30
N PRO A 162 -10.93 -3.53 -11.06
CA PRO A 162 -12.26 -3.43 -11.64
C PRO A 162 -13.02 -2.19 -11.12
#